data_AF-A0A917J9M5-F1
#
_entry.id   AF-A0A917J9M5-F1
#
_cell.length_a   1.000
_cell.length_b   1.000
_cell.length_c   1.000
_cell.angle_alpha   90.00
_cell.angle_beta   90.00
_cell.angle_gamma   90.00
#
_symmetry.space_group_name_H-M   'P 1'
#
loop_
_entity.id
_entity.type
_entity.pdbx_description
1 polymer ?
#
loop_
_entity_poly.entity_id
_entity_poly.type
_entity_poly.pdbx_seq_one_letter_code
_entity_poly.pdbx_strand_id
1 'polypeptide(L)'
;MVRKIIITGILLFVIFNAMLYLLPIKKRFVYTDVEKSERFLYAGRKFSVITAGSSLIGNFTFETEKRKNYFNLSLPPSGGCTGVKILALTNNIPDTLYLETNYISRGFNNVLIDGLLDKRSYYAKLIFPALQEQNKFFPLIIDKFKSGNTAQASKRKPKDDLFLQLFASTKEEYSKPVNLVKYNKTLLELKKHLEYLSAKGTFIAFFEVPIEHDLVNSPKLVSQRQALKLAFADKKYNWIQPDTTNRYYTGDGKHLLEESFVRFTKYFKTQCNLLKKQGKK
;
A
#
# COMPACT_ATOMS: atom_id res chain seq x y z
N MET A 1 -42.62 16.02 -19.72
CA MET A 1 -41.42 16.60 -19.07
C MET A 1 -40.46 15.53 -18.56
N VAL A 2 -40.93 14.55 -17.77
CA VAL A 2 -40.11 13.47 -17.16
C VAL A 2 -39.26 12.70 -18.18
N ARG A 3 -39.82 12.28 -19.31
CA ARG A 3 -39.06 11.54 -20.36
C ARG A 3 -37.82 12.31 -20.85
N LYS A 4 -37.95 13.64 -21.05
CA LYS A 4 -36.83 14.48 -21.49
C LYS A 4 -35.72 14.51 -20.43
N ILE A 5 -36.08 14.64 -19.15
CA ILE A 5 -35.13 14.64 -18.03
C ILE A 5 -34.35 13.32 -17.96
N ILE A 6 -35.04 12.18 -18.10
CA ILE A 6 -34.41 10.85 -18.07
C ILE A 6 -33.42 10.69 -19.23
N ILE A 7 -33.85 11.03 -20.46
CA ILE A 7 -32.99 10.92 -21.65
C ILE A 7 -31.76 11.82 -21.51
N THR A 8 -31.94 13.06 -21.08
CA THR A 8 -30.82 13.99 -20.84
C THR A 8 -29.87 13.45 -19.76
N GLY A 9 -30.39 12.88 -18.66
CA GLY A 9 -29.56 12.30 -17.60
C GLY A 9 -28.73 11.11 -18.08
N ILE A 10 -29.32 10.21 -18.87
CA ILE A 10 -28.60 9.08 -19.49
C ILE A 10 -27.53 9.58 -20.45
N LEU A 11 -27.87 10.55 -21.31
CA LEU A 11 -26.92 11.12 -22.26
C LEU A 11 -25.72 11.75 -21.54
N LEU A 12 -25.97 12.56 -20.50
CA LEU A 12 -24.91 13.15 -19.68
C LEU A 12 -24.05 12.09 -18.98
N PHE A 13 -24.66 11.02 -18.46
CA PHE A 13 -23.93 9.92 -17.84
C PHE A 13 -23.03 9.19 -18.85
N VAL A 14 -23.52 8.93 -20.06
CA VAL A 14 -22.74 8.30 -21.14
C VAL A 14 -21.57 9.21 -21.56
N ILE A 15 -21.83 10.50 -21.79
CA ILE A 15 -20.80 11.48 -22.12
C ILE A 15 -19.74 11.56 -21.02
N PHE A 16 -20.16 11.57 -19.75
CA PHE A 16 -19.23 11.63 -18.62
C PHE A 16 -18.34 10.40 -18.53
N ASN A 17 -18.90 9.19 -18.72
CA ASN A 17 -18.10 7.97 -18.76
C ASN A 17 -17.13 7.96 -19.95
N ALA A 18 -17.57 8.38 -21.15
CA ALA A 18 -16.69 8.50 -22.32
C ALA A 18 -15.55 9.49 -22.06
N MET A 19 -15.84 10.63 -21.43
CA MET A 19 -14.83 11.61 -21.03
C MET A 19 -13.82 11.01 -20.03
N LEU A 20 -14.25 10.20 -19.06
CA LEU A 20 -13.34 9.56 -18.10
C LEU A 20 -12.36 8.56 -18.74
N TYR A 21 -12.76 7.91 -19.83
CA TYR A 21 -11.84 7.06 -20.61
C TYR A 21 -10.78 7.88 -21.35
N LEU A 22 -11.14 9.05 -21.87
CA LEU A 22 -10.23 9.93 -22.61
C LEU A 22 -9.35 10.78 -21.67
N LEU A 23 -9.90 11.22 -20.55
CA LEU A 23 -9.30 12.17 -19.61
C LEU A 23 -9.44 11.64 -18.18
N PRO A 24 -8.67 10.60 -17.80
CA PRO A 24 -8.75 10.04 -16.46
C PRO A 24 -8.38 11.08 -15.41
N ILE A 25 -9.22 11.22 -14.39
CA ILE A 25 -9.04 12.20 -13.32
C ILE A 25 -7.85 11.78 -12.45
N LYS A 26 -6.83 12.65 -12.38
CA LYS A 26 -5.67 12.46 -11.51
C LYS A 26 -5.81 13.35 -10.29
N LYS A 27 -6.05 12.76 -9.12
CA LYS A 27 -6.02 13.50 -7.86
C LYS A 27 -4.59 13.84 -7.48
N ARG A 28 -4.40 15.04 -6.92
CA ARG A 28 -3.13 15.52 -6.36
C ARG A 28 -2.92 15.10 -4.88
N PHE A 29 -3.95 14.53 -4.23
CA PHE A 29 -3.98 14.22 -2.79
C PHE A 29 -4.03 12.71 -2.48
N VAL A 30 -4.08 12.38 -1.18
CA VAL A 30 -4.12 11.02 -0.63
C VAL A 30 -5.32 10.24 -1.17
N TYR A 31 -5.06 9.08 -1.77
CA TYR A 31 -6.11 8.13 -2.13
C TYR A 31 -6.52 7.33 -0.88
N THR A 32 -7.82 7.15 -0.69
CA THR A 32 -8.34 6.15 0.25
C THR A 32 -8.00 4.73 -0.23
N ASP A 33 -8.13 3.75 0.66
CA ASP A 33 -7.87 2.35 0.31
C ASP A 33 -8.76 1.84 -0.82
N VAL A 34 -10.03 2.26 -0.83
CA VAL A 34 -10.98 1.91 -1.90
C VAL A 34 -10.49 2.51 -3.21
N GLU A 35 -10.28 3.82 -3.27
CA GLU A 35 -9.85 4.51 -4.49
C GLU A 35 -8.54 3.94 -5.03
N LYS A 36 -7.57 3.64 -4.16
CA LYS A 36 -6.28 3.12 -4.59
C LYS A 36 -6.36 1.69 -5.09
N SER A 37 -7.22 0.87 -4.48
CA SER A 37 -7.49 -0.48 -4.96
C SER A 37 -8.24 -0.46 -6.28
N GLU A 38 -9.19 0.45 -6.47
CA GLU A 38 -9.87 0.64 -7.76
C GLU A 38 -8.92 1.13 -8.86
N ARG A 39 -8.01 2.06 -8.54
CA ARG A 39 -6.93 2.46 -9.47
C ARG A 39 -6.09 1.30 -9.94
N PHE A 40 -5.87 0.32 -9.08
CA PHE A 40 -5.14 -0.88 -9.40
C PHE A 40 -5.98 -1.82 -10.27
N LEU A 41 -7.18 -2.17 -9.81
CA LEU A 41 -8.07 -3.14 -10.46
C LEU A 41 -8.54 -2.70 -11.85
N TYR A 42 -8.87 -1.42 -12.00
CA TYR A 42 -9.42 -0.85 -13.22
C TYR A 42 -8.38 -0.11 -14.08
N ALA A 43 -7.09 -0.35 -13.83
CA ALA A 43 -6.02 0.30 -14.59
C ALA A 43 -6.01 -0.04 -16.09
N GLY A 44 -6.70 -1.12 -16.50
CA GLY A 44 -6.70 -1.63 -17.88
C GLY A 44 -5.34 -2.17 -18.33
N ARG A 45 -4.39 -2.37 -17.41
CA ARG A 45 -3.04 -2.86 -17.68
C ARG A 45 -2.52 -3.72 -16.54
N LYS A 46 -1.55 -4.59 -16.84
CA LYS A 46 -0.80 -5.35 -15.84
C LYS A 46 0.40 -4.56 -15.32
N PHE A 47 0.74 -4.79 -14.05
CA PHE A 47 1.91 -4.21 -13.41
C PHE A 47 2.91 -5.31 -13.11
N SER A 48 4.09 -5.27 -13.72
CA SER A 48 5.18 -6.22 -13.47
C SER A 48 5.74 -6.12 -12.05
N VAL A 49 5.74 -4.92 -11.46
CA VAL A 49 6.31 -4.69 -10.13
C VAL A 49 5.25 -4.04 -9.25
N ILE A 50 4.98 -4.65 -8.11
CA ILE A 50 4.03 -4.14 -7.13
C ILE A 50 4.70 -4.05 -5.76
N THR A 51 4.49 -2.93 -5.07
CA THR A 51 4.78 -2.82 -3.64
C THR A 51 3.45 -2.84 -2.88
N ALA A 52 3.28 -3.77 -1.95
CA ALA A 52 2.11 -3.84 -1.06
C ALA A 52 2.52 -3.44 0.36
N GLY A 53 1.79 -2.50 0.98
CA GLY A 53 2.17 -1.99 2.30
C GLY A 53 1.11 -1.09 2.93
N SER A 54 1.55 -0.22 3.82
CA SER A 54 0.73 0.67 4.67
C SER A 54 1.04 2.14 4.41
N SER A 55 0.65 3.03 5.34
CA SER A 55 1.02 4.43 5.32
C SER A 55 2.53 4.67 5.38
N LEU A 56 3.33 3.74 5.90
CA LEU A 56 4.77 3.95 6.10
C LEU A 56 5.54 4.07 4.80
N ILE A 57 5.12 3.35 3.76
CA ILE A 57 5.71 3.53 2.44
C ILE A 57 5.18 4.78 1.74
N GLY A 58 4.11 5.41 2.22
CA GLY A 58 3.57 6.66 1.67
C GLY A 58 3.41 6.62 0.14
N ASN A 59 3.85 7.69 -0.51
CA ASN A 59 4.00 7.78 -1.96
C ASN A 59 5.36 7.21 -2.41
N PHE A 60 5.69 5.98 -2.03
CA PHE A 60 6.88 5.30 -2.51
C PHE A 60 6.84 5.21 -4.04
N THR A 61 7.70 5.96 -4.69
CA THR A 61 7.88 5.93 -6.14
C THR A 61 9.28 5.39 -6.39
N PHE A 62 9.37 4.21 -6.98
CA PHE A 62 10.62 3.92 -7.67
C PHE A 62 10.74 4.98 -8.78
N GLU A 63 11.91 5.52 -9.07
CA GLU A 63 12.08 6.37 -10.26
C GLU A 63 11.67 5.67 -11.57
N THR A 64 11.52 4.34 -11.53
CA THR A 64 10.79 3.58 -12.53
C THR A 64 9.28 3.88 -12.57
N GLU A 65 8.73 4.87 -11.89
CA GLU A 65 7.43 5.47 -12.23
C GLU A 65 7.45 6.04 -13.65
N LYS A 66 8.62 6.41 -14.17
CA LYS A 66 8.80 6.67 -15.62
C LYS A 66 8.57 5.40 -16.46
N ARG A 67 8.67 4.20 -15.88
CA ARG A 67 8.33 2.93 -16.53
C ARG A 67 6.88 2.57 -16.17
N LYS A 68 6.03 2.41 -17.18
CA LYS A 68 4.58 2.18 -17.06
C LYS A 68 4.14 0.89 -16.29
N ASN A 69 5.07 0.16 -15.67
CA ASN A 69 4.89 -1.21 -15.16
C ASN A 69 5.05 -1.36 -13.63
N TYR A 70 5.05 -0.25 -12.88
CA TYR A 70 5.08 -0.26 -11.41
C TYR A 70 3.75 0.23 -10.81
N PHE A 71 3.32 -0.39 -9.70
CA PHE A 71 2.23 0.12 -8.88
C PHE A 71 2.56 0.06 -7.39
N ASN A 72 2.35 1.17 -6.69
CA ASN A 72 2.37 1.20 -5.24
C ASN A 72 0.96 0.94 -4.70
N LEU A 73 0.74 -0.25 -4.12
CA LEU A 73 -0.49 -0.65 -3.44
C LEU A 73 -0.35 -0.52 -1.91
N SER A 74 0.14 0.62 -1.41
CA SER A 74 -0.01 0.94 0.03
C SER A 74 -1.44 1.27 0.39
N LEU A 75 -1.97 0.58 1.39
CA LEU A 75 -3.30 0.78 1.94
C LEU A 75 -3.17 1.27 3.39
N PRO A 76 -3.21 2.59 3.68
CA PRO A 76 -2.89 3.14 4.99
C PRO A 76 -3.56 2.47 6.18
N PRO A 77 -4.89 2.29 6.26
CA PRO A 77 -5.52 1.49 7.30
C PRO A 77 -5.39 -0.02 7.07
N SER A 78 -5.53 -0.52 5.82
CA SER A 78 -5.69 -1.97 5.57
C SER A 78 -4.39 -2.79 5.46
N GLY A 79 -3.24 -2.14 5.22
CA GLY A 79 -1.92 -2.75 5.16
C GLY A 79 -1.65 -3.70 3.99
N GLY A 80 -0.44 -4.28 3.98
CA GLY A 80 0.07 -5.09 2.88
C GLY A 80 -0.66 -6.42 2.68
N CYS A 81 -1.11 -7.09 3.75
CA CYS A 81 -1.87 -8.36 3.65
C CYS A 81 -3.12 -8.22 2.77
N THR A 82 -3.86 -7.13 2.96
CA THR A 82 -5.03 -6.82 2.14
C THR A 82 -4.66 -6.67 0.67
N GLY A 83 -3.58 -5.93 0.37
CA GLY A 83 -3.05 -5.81 -0.99
C GLY A 83 -2.71 -7.17 -1.61
N VAL A 84 -2.01 -8.05 -0.88
CA VAL A 84 -1.67 -9.41 -1.34
C VAL A 84 -2.90 -10.24 -1.66
N LYS A 85 -3.93 -10.19 -0.81
CA LYS A 85 -5.18 -10.91 -1.03
C LYS A 85 -5.92 -10.40 -2.26
N ILE A 86 -5.94 -9.09 -2.50
CA ILE A 86 -6.48 -8.49 -3.73
C ILE A 86 -5.73 -9.04 -4.97
N LEU A 87 -4.40 -9.08 -4.95
CA LEU A 87 -3.61 -9.64 -6.06
C LEU A 87 -3.98 -11.09 -6.36
N ALA A 88 -4.04 -11.92 -5.31
CA ALA A 88 -4.33 -13.35 -5.43
C ALA A 88 -5.75 -13.58 -5.99
N LEU A 89 -6.77 -12.93 -5.42
CA LEU A 89 -8.17 -13.12 -5.79
C LEU A 89 -8.49 -12.60 -7.20
N THR A 90 -7.83 -11.53 -7.63
CA THR A 90 -8.06 -10.92 -8.95
C THR A 90 -7.19 -11.49 -10.06
N ASN A 91 -6.32 -12.46 -9.73
CA ASN A 91 -5.36 -13.05 -10.65
C ASN A 91 -4.47 -12.00 -11.37
N ASN A 92 -4.22 -10.87 -10.71
CA ASN A 92 -3.26 -9.87 -11.16
C ASN A 92 -1.88 -10.25 -10.62
N ILE A 93 -1.21 -11.15 -11.36
CA ILE A 93 0.08 -11.73 -10.97
C ILE A 93 1.23 -10.81 -11.43
N PRO A 94 1.96 -10.17 -10.51
CA PRO A 94 3.15 -9.41 -10.87
C PRO A 94 4.37 -10.33 -11.02
N ASP A 95 5.36 -9.88 -11.80
CA ASP A 95 6.68 -10.53 -11.85
C ASP A 95 7.41 -10.38 -10.50
N THR A 96 7.19 -9.27 -9.81
CA THR A 96 7.81 -8.95 -8.52
C THR A 96 6.82 -8.30 -7.57
N LEU A 97 6.75 -8.86 -6.36
CA LEU A 97 6.02 -8.31 -5.22
C LEU A 97 6.98 -7.95 -4.09
N TYR A 98 7.04 -6.66 -3.73
CA TYR A 98 7.66 -6.20 -2.49
C TYR A 98 6.59 -6.05 -1.42
N LEU A 99 6.76 -6.70 -0.27
CA LEU A 99 5.77 -6.68 0.82
C LEU A 99 6.35 -6.05 2.09
N GLU A 100 5.73 -4.96 2.53
CA GLU A 100 6.06 -4.29 3.79
C GLU A 100 5.68 -5.17 5.00
N THR A 101 6.60 -5.36 5.94
CA THR A 101 6.40 -6.23 7.10
C THR A 101 5.90 -5.52 8.36
N ASN A 102 6.04 -4.20 8.47
CA ASN A 102 5.77 -3.43 9.69
C ASN A 102 4.36 -3.65 10.26
N TYR A 103 3.36 -3.81 9.40
CA TYR A 103 1.95 -3.92 9.81
C TYR A 103 1.23 -5.19 9.34
N ILE A 104 1.96 -6.29 9.13
CA ILE A 104 1.33 -7.60 8.85
C ILE A 104 0.33 -7.98 9.94
N SER A 105 0.54 -7.54 11.18
CA SER A 105 -0.34 -7.87 12.32
C SER A 105 -1.73 -7.25 12.24
N ARG A 106 -1.94 -6.28 11.34
CA ARG A 106 -3.29 -5.74 11.07
C ARG A 106 -4.19 -6.76 10.37
N GLY A 107 -3.61 -7.73 9.67
CA GLY A 107 -4.35 -8.75 8.96
C GLY A 107 -5.03 -8.22 7.70
N PHE A 108 -6.18 -8.80 7.37
CA PHE A 108 -6.90 -8.54 6.13
C PHE A 108 -8.13 -7.68 6.40
N ASN A 109 -8.35 -6.67 5.57
CA ASN A 109 -9.59 -5.92 5.55
C ASN A 109 -10.59 -6.61 4.61
N ASN A 110 -11.29 -7.62 5.11
CA ASN A 110 -12.27 -8.37 4.31
C ASN A 110 -13.45 -7.48 3.87
N VAL A 111 -13.86 -6.50 4.68
CA VAL A 111 -14.92 -5.56 4.31
C VAL A 111 -14.55 -4.78 3.04
N LEU A 112 -13.30 -4.31 2.95
CA LEU A 112 -12.79 -3.67 1.74
C LEU A 112 -12.76 -4.64 0.56
N ILE A 113 -12.23 -5.85 0.75
CA ILE A 113 -12.07 -6.84 -0.32
C ILE A 113 -13.45 -7.26 -0.88
N ASP A 114 -14.39 -7.57 0.00
CA ASP A 114 -15.74 -7.99 -0.37
C ASP A 114 -16.48 -6.87 -1.10
N GLY A 115 -16.32 -5.61 -0.65
CA GLY A 115 -16.89 -4.45 -1.33
C GLY A 115 -16.25 -4.14 -2.69
N LEU A 116 -14.95 -4.42 -2.86
CA LEU A 116 -14.25 -4.23 -4.15
C LEU A 116 -14.58 -5.32 -5.16
N LEU A 117 -14.75 -6.56 -4.69
CA LEU A 117 -14.89 -7.76 -5.52
C LEU A 117 -16.32 -8.31 -5.58
N ASP A 118 -17.30 -7.59 -5.02
CA ASP A 118 -18.71 -7.88 -5.26
C ASP A 118 -18.99 -7.87 -6.77
N LYS A 119 -19.48 -9.00 -7.30
CA LYS A 119 -19.57 -9.23 -8.75
C LYS A 119 -20.36 -8.13 -9.46
N ARG A 120 -21.49 -7.71 -8.89
CA ARG A 120 -22.37 -6.73 -9.54
C ARG A 120 -21.69 -5.37 -9.62
N SER A 121 -21.16 -4.89 -8.50
CA SER A 121 -20.48 -3.61 -8.44
C SER A 121 -19.17 -3.62 -9.24
N TYR A 122 -18.42 -4.73 -9.24
CA TYR A 122 -17.16 -4.88 -9.97
C TYR A 122 -17.36 -4.68 -11.47
N TYR A 123 -18.28 -5.42 -12.09
CA TYR A 123 -18.54 -5.28 -13.52
C TYR A 123 -19.16 -3.92 -13.87
N ALA A 124 -20.03 -3.39 -13.02
CA ALA A 124 -20.60 -2.05 -13.23
C ALA A 124 -19.49 -0.98 -13.22
N LYS A 125 -18.55 -1.03 -12.27
CA LYS A 125 -17.41 -0.11 -12.18
C LYS A 125 -16.38 -0.31 -13.28
N LEU A 126 -16.24 -1.53 -13.81
CA LEU A 126 -15.39 -1.81 -14.96
C LEU A 126 -15.95 -1.17 -16.24
N ILE A 127 -17.27 -1.25 -16.46
CA ILE A 127 -17.93 -0.70 -17.66
C ILE A 127 -18.12 0.82 -17.54
N PHE A 128 -18.49 1.29 -16.34
CA PHE A 128 -18.81 2.69 -16.06
C PHE A 128 -17.81 3.29 -15.05
N PRO A 129 -16.71 3.91 -15.52
CA PRO A 129 -15.73 4.58 -14.66
C PRO A 129 -16.33 5.61 -13.71
N ALA A 130 -17.47 6.22 -14.05
CA ALA A 130 -18.18 7.17 -13.19
C ALA A 130 -18.61 6.55 -11.85
N LEU A 131 -18.75 5.22 -11.76
CA LEU A 131 -19.11 4.51 -10.54
C LEU A 131 -17.89 4.21 -9.64
N GLN A 132 -16.68 4.45 -10.12
CA GLN A 132 -15.46 4.29 -9.33
C GLN A 132 -15.33 5.46 -8.36
N GLU A 133 -15.01 5.16 -7.09
CA GLU A 133 -14.82 6.13 -6.01
C GLU A 133 -13.79 7.20 -6.38
N GLN A 134 -12.73 6.80 -7.11
CA GLN A 134 -11.68 7.71 -7.56
C GLN A 134 -12.18 8.83 -8.49
N ASN A 135 -13.29 8.59 -9.19
CA ASN A 135 -13.86 9.49 -10.19
C ASN A 135 -15.03 10.32 -9.65
N LYS A 136 -15.37 10.18 -8.35
CA LYS A 136 -16.41 11.01 -7.74
C LYS A 136 -16.04 12.49 -7.83
N PHE A 137 -17.00 13.29 -8.29
CA PHE A 137 -16.82 14.71 -8.61
C PHE A 137 -16.68 15.60 -7.35
N PHE A 138 -17.39 15.27 -6.28
CA PHE A 138 -17.43 16.10 -5.06
C PHE A 138 -16.09 16.26 -4.33
N PRO A 139 -15.24 15.21 -4.23
CA PRO A 139 -13.86 15.37 -3.80
C PRO A 139 -13.10 16.45 -4.57
N LEU A 140 -13.27 16.61 -5.89
CA LEU A 140 -12.50 17.57 -6.69
C LEU A 140 -12.80 19.04 -6.36
N ILE A 141 -14.03 19.33 -5.93
CA ILE A 141 -14.42 20.67 -5.47
C ILE A 141 -13.84 20.91 -4.08
N ILE A 142 -13.98 19.94 -3.17
CA ILE A 142 -13.46 20.02 -1.79
C ILE A 142 -11.92 20.04 -1.77
N ASP A 143 -11.27 19.36 -2.71
CA ASP A 143 -9.82 19.23 -2.88
C ASP A 143 -9.17 20.58 -3.23
N LYS A 144 -9.90 21.50 -3.87
CA LYS A 144 -9.42 22.88 -4.08
C LYS A 144 -9.47 23.73 -2.80
N PHE A 145 -10.34 23.38 -1.84
CA PHE A 145 -10.50 24.11 -0.58
C PHE A 145 -9.69 23.51 0.58
N LYS A 146 -9.25 22.25 0.49
CA LYS A 146 -8.40 21.59 1.50
C LYS A 146 -6.93 21.59 1.08
N SER A 147 -6.24 22.73 1.16
CA SER A 147 -4.78 22.78 1.07
C SER A 147 -4.16 22.25 2.37
N GLY A 148 -3.76 20.98 2.43
CA GLY A 148 -2.97 20.53 3.59
C GLY A 148 -2.56 19.06 3.65
N ASN A 149 -3.32 18.13 3.07
CA ASN A 149 -3.02 16.70 3.22
C ASN A 149 -2.39 16.11 1.96
N THR A 150 -1.17 16.52 1.64
CA THR A 150 -0.33 15.70 0.76
C THR A 150 0.12 14.47 1.54
N ALA A 151 0.13 13.28 0.93
CA ALA A 151 0.76 12.07 1.49
C ALA A 151 2.30 12.17 1.51
N GLN A 152 2.83 13.40 1.55
CA GLN A 152 4.24 13.69 1.54
C GLN A 152 4.75 13.64 2.98
N ALA A 153 5.89 13.00 3.17
CA ALA A 153 6.56 12.98 4.46
C ALA A 153 6.77 14.41 4.97
N SER A 154 6.59 14.62 6.28
CA SER A 154 6.80 15.94 6.87
C SER A 154 8.27 16.36 6.68
N LYS A 155 8.48 17.60 6.26
CA LYS A 155 9.82 18.21 6.14
C LYS A 155 10.52 18.35 7.47
N ARG A 156 9.75 18.59 8.53
CA ARG A 156 10.28 18.94 9.85
C ARG A 156 9.68 18.03 10.90
N LYS A 157 10.50 17.73 11.91
CA LYS A 157 10.00 17.16 13.16
C LYS A 157 8.95 18.11 13.74
N PRO A 158 7.83 17.61 14.30
CA PRO A 158 6.91 18.45 15.04
C PRO A 158 7.62 19.20 16.16
N LYS A 159 7.00 20.26 16.69
CA LYS A 159 7.47 20.91 17.94
C LYS A 159 7.69 19.84 19.01
N ASP A 160 8.73 20.00 19.82
CA ASP A 160 9.20 18.93 20.70
C ASP A 160 8.09 18.36 21.59
N ASP A 161 7.22 19.20 22.18
CA ASP A 161 6.10 18.73 23.00
C ASP A 161 5.12 17.82 22.23
N LEU A 162 4.75 18.22 21.01
CA LEU A 162 3.85 17.43 20.17
C LEU A 162 4.53 16.13 19.71
N PHE A 163 5.81 16.19 19.35
CA PHE A 163 6.58 14.99 19.02
C PHE A 163 6.63 14.04 20.22
N LEU A 164 6.94 14.53 21.41
CA LEU A 164 7.03 13.71 22.63
C LEU A 164 5.69 13.03 22.94
N GLN A 165 4.58 13.74 22.78
CA GLN A 165 3.23 13.18 22.96
C GLN A 165 2.94 12.05 21.94
N LEU A 166 3.17 12.30 20.65
CA LEU A 166 2.94 11.31 19.60
C LEU A 166 3.87 10.11 19.76
N PHE A 167 5.13 10.36 20.11
CA PHE A 167 6.13 9.34 20.31
C PHE A 167 5.86 8.48 21.53
N ALA A 168 5.36 9.07 22.63
CA ALA A 168 4.94 8.32 23.81
C ALA A 168 3.80 7.33 23.49
N SER A 169 2.81 7.76 22.71
CA SER A 169 1.73 6.88 22.24
C SER A 169 2.28 5.72 21.39
N THR A 170 3.22 6.01 20.48
CA THR A 170 3.88 4.96 19.69
C THR A 170 4.74 4.03 20.57
N LYS A 171 5.47 4.55 21.56
CA LYS A 171 6.22 3.72 22.52
C LYS A 171 5.31 2.77 23.28
N GLU A 172 4.16 3.23 23.75
CA GLU A 172 3.17 2.37 24.40
C GLU A 172 2.64 1.29 23.43
N GLU A 173 2.28 1.67 22.21
CA GLU A 173 1.81 0.74 21.17
C GLU A 173 2.83 -0.38 20.89
N TYR A 174 4.12 -0.06 20.90
CA TYR A 174 5.22 -0.98 20.57
C TYR A 174 5.77 -1.75 21.79
N SER A 175 5.45 -1.32 23.01
CA SER A 175 5.84 -2.00 24.25
C SER A 175 5.16 -3.37 24.43
N LYS A 176 4.03 -3.59 23.75
CA LYS A 176 3.22 -4.81 23.88
C LYS A 176 3.59 -5.79 22.74
N PRO A 177 4.02 -7.03 23.02
CA PRO A 177 4.28 -8.02 21.98
C PRO A 177 2.99 -8.31 21.20
N VAL A 178 3.12 -8.82 19.97
CA VAL A 178 1.92 -9.23 19.22
C VAL A 178 1.26 -10.45 19.87
N ASN A 179 -0.08 -10.50 19.81
CA ASN A 179 -0.81 -11.72 20.16
C ASN A 179 -0.48 -12.81 19.14
N LEU A 180 0.40 -13.76 19.53
CA LEU A 180 0.94 -14.77 18.63
C LEU A 180 -0.13 -15.70 18.04
N VAL A 181 -1.21 -15.99 18.77
CA VAL A 181 -2.31 -16.82 18.25
C VAL A 181 -2.99 -16.13 17.08
N LYS A 182 -3.40 -14.87 17.25
CA LYS A 182 -4.01 -14.08 16.17
C LYS A 182 -3.01 -13.85 15.03
N TYR A 183 -1.75 -13.57 15.37
CA TYR A 183 -0.73 -13.27 14.38
C TYR A 183 -0.39 -14.48 13.52
N ASN A 184 -0.22 -15.67 14.10
CA ASN A 184 0.04 -16.90 13.36
C ASN A 184 -1.11 -17.28 12.43
N LYS A 185 -2.37 -17.03 12.83
CA LYS A 185 -3.52 -17.18 11.93
C LYS A 185 -3.41 -16.27 10.70
N THR A 186 -3.04 -15.00 10.91
CA THR A 186 -2.77 -14.06 9.82
C THR A 186 -1.62 -14.52 8.93
N LEU A 187 -0.52 -15.00 9.50
CA LEU A 187 0.64 -15.49 8.75
C LEU A 187 0.29 -16.72 7.90
N LEU A 188 -0.52 -17.63 8.45
CA LEU A 188 -1.00 -18.81 7.72
C LEU A 188 -1.88 -18.43 6.51
N GLU A 189 -2.82 -17.49 6.69
CA GLU A 189 -3.64 -16.99 5.58
C GLU A 189 -2.80 -16.23 4.54
N LEU A 190 -1.87 -15.39 5.00
CA LEU A 190 -0.94 -14.67 4.11
C LEU A 190 -0.09 -15.64 3.30
N LYS A 191 0.41 -16.70 3.94
CA LYS A 191 1.23 -17.73 3.27
C LYS A 191 0.47 -18.38 2.12
N LYS A 192 -0.81 -18.73 2.29
CA LYS A 192 -1.64 -19.29 1.20
C LYS A 192 -1.67 -18.38 -0.03
N HIS A 193 -1.87 -17.08 0.17
CA HIS A 193 -1.90 -16.12 -0.94
C HIS A 193 -0.53 -15.92 -1.59
N LEU A 194 0.53 -15.83 -0.78
CA LEU A 194 1.89 -15.71 -1.30
C LEU A 194 2.35 -16.98 -2.04
N GLU A 195 1.94 -18.17 -1.60
CA GLU A 195 2.21 -19.42 -2.30
C GLU A 195 1.49 -19.50 -3.64
N TYR A 196 0.24 -19.05 -3.70
CA TYR A 196 -0.49 -18.93 -4.96
C TYR A 196 0.22 -17.99 -5.95
N LEU A 197 0.69 -16.82 -5.50
CA LEU A 197 1.44 -15.88 -6.35
C LEU A 197 2.79 -16.46 -6.78
N SER A 198 3.53 -17.07 -5.84
CA SER A 198 4.83 -17.69 -6.11
C SER A 198 4.73 -18.85 -7.10
N ALA A 199 3.71 -19.70 -6.99
CA ALA A 199 3.45 -20.79 -7.92
C ALA A 199 3.15 -20.30 -9.35
N LYS A 200 2.74 -19.04 -9.51
CA LYS A 200 2.55 -18.37 -10.81
C LYS A 200 3.76 -17.56 -11.26
N GLY A 201 4.91 -17.72 -10.60
CA GLY A 201 6.17 -17.10 -10.98
C GLY A 201 6.45 -15.73 -10.36
N THR A 202 5.62 -15.26 -9.41
CA THR A 202 5.92 -14.00 -8.71
C THR A 202 7.16 -14.15 -7.83
N PHE A 203 8.16 -13.29 -8.05
CA PHE A 203 9.27 -13.10 -7.12
C PHE A 203 8.80 -12.30 -5.90
N ILE A 204 8.94 -12.86 -4.70
CA ILE A 204 8.45 -12.24 -3.46
C ILE A 204 9.63 -11.80 -2.60
N ALA A 205 9.65 -10.52 -2.22
CA ALA A 205 10.62 -9.95 -1.31
C ALA A 205 9.96 -9.16 -0.18
N PHE A 206 10.25 -9.55 1.06
CA PHE A 206 9.83 -8.82 2.26
C PHE A 206 10.79 -7.66 2.53
N PHE A 207 10.25 -6.58 3.08
CA PHE A 207 11.05 -5.45 3.55
C PHE A 207 10.38 -4.75 4.73
N GLU A 208 11.18 -4.06 5.54
CA GLU A 208 10.71 -3.27 6.66
C GLU A 208 11.09 -1.81 6.45
N VAL A 209 10.13 -0.90 6.64
CA VAL A 209 10.40 0.54 6.67
C VAL A 209 11.03 0.89 8.02
N PRO A 210 12.15 1.63 8.06
CA PRO A 210 12.76 2.06 9.31
C PRO A 210 11.81 2.91 10.15
N ILE A 211 11.98 2.79 11.46
CA ILE A 211 11.27 3.60 12.46
C ILE A 211 12.29 4.23 13.42
N GLU A 212 11.82 4.96 14.43
CA GLU A 212 12.71 5.59 15.41
C GLU A 212 13.58 4.55 16.13
N HIS A 213 14.86 4.87 16.34
CA HIS A 213 15.86 3.92 16.83
C HIS A 213 15.46 3.22 18.15
N ASP A 214 14.88 3.97 19.09
CA ASP A 214 14.41 3.45 20.38
C ASP A 214 13.37 2.33 20.27
N LEU A 215 12.66 2.24 19.13
CA LEU A 215 11.60 1.28 18.92
C LEU A 215 12.08 0.02 18.21
N VAL A 216 13.30 0.02 17.64
CA VAL A 216 13.82 -1.08 16.80
C VAL A 216 13.81 -2.42 17.53
N ASN A 217 14.10 -2.42 18.84
CA ASN A 217 14.12 -3.62 19.67
C ASN A 217 12.90 -3.74 20.59
N SER A 218 11.83 -3.03 20.28
CA SER A 218 10.59 -3.10 21.05
C SER A 218 9.99 -4.52 21.06
N PRO A 219 9.28 -4.93 22.13
CA PRO A 219 8.66 -6.25 22.22
C PRO A 219 7.77 -6.60 21.02
N LYS A 220 7.04 -5.62 20.49
CA LYS A 220 6.21 -5.78 19.29
C LYS A 220 7.03 -6.18 18.07
N LEU A 221 8.08 -5.43 17.74
CA LEU A 221 8.89 -5.72 16.55
C LEU A 221 9.69 -7.00 16.68
N VAL A 222 10.25 -7.28 17.87
CA VAL A 222 11.00 -8.52 18.11
C VAL A 222 10.10 -9.74 17.89
N SER A 223 8.92 -9.76 18.53
CA SER A 223 7.96 -10.88 18.37
C SER A 223 7.42 -11.00 16.95
N GLN A 224 7.14 -9.89 16.26
CA GLN A 224 6.72 -9.91 14.85
C GLN A 224 7.80 -10.50 13.93
N ARG A 225 9.04 -10.00 14.02
CA ARG A 225 10.14 -10.43 13.17
C ARG A 225 10.47 -11.91 13.38
N GLN A 226 10.44 -12.38 14.63
CA GLN A 226 10.64 -13.81 14.95
C GLN A 226 9.57 -14.68 14.29
N ALA A 227 8.29 -14.37 14.51
CA ALA A 227 7.19 -15.15 13.93
C ALA A 227 7.17 -15.10 12.39
N LEU A 228 7.46 -13.94 11.80
CA LEU A 228 7.59 -13.78 10.35
C LEU A 228 8.71 -14.63 9.76
N LYS A 229 9.92 -14.58 10.34
CA LYS A 229 11.06 -15.39 9.89
C LYS A 229 10.76 -16.88 9.99
N LEU A 230 10.09 -17.32 11.04
CA LEU A 230 9.68 -18.72 11.21
C LEU A 230 8.64 -19.14 10.15
N ALA A 231 7.61 -18.32 9.91
CA ALA A 231 6.56 -18.63 8.95
C ALA A 231 7.05 -18.66 7.48
N PHE A 232 8.05 -17.83 7.18
CA PHE A 232 8.59 -17.59 5.84
C PHE A 232 10.10 -17.89 5.74
N ALA A 233 10.55 -18.98 6.38
CA ALA A 233 11.93 -19.46 6.33
C ALA A 233 12.32 -20.13 4.99
N ASP A 234 11.32 -20.41 4.16
CA ASP A 234 11.47 -21.12 2.90
C ASP A 234 12.29 -20.29 1.88
N LYS A 235 13.17 -20.94 1.10
CA LYS A 235 14.15 -20.26 0.21
C LYS A 235 13.49 -19.46 -0.91
N LYS A 236 12.23 -19.74 -1.23
CA LYS A 236 11.43 -18.99 -2.22
C LYS A 236 11.13 -17.55 -1.79
N TYR A 237 11.25 -17.24 -0.49
CA TYR A 237 11.02 -15.91 0.05
C TYR A 237 12.33 -15.14 0.22
N ASN A 238 12.37 -13.93 -0.32
CA ASN A 238 13.54 -13.06 -0.26
C ASN A 238 13.33 -11.97 0.79
N TRP A 239 14.43 -11.44 1.31
CA TRP A 239 14.40 -10.43 2.37
C TRP A 239 15.34 -9.28 2.04
N ILE A 240 14.79 -8.08 1.93
CA ILE A 240 15.57 -6.85 1.97
C ILE A 240 15.93 -6.62 3.43
N GLN A 241 17.23 -6.69 3.74
CA GLN A 241 17.70 -6.51 5.10
C GLN A 241 17.41 -5.09 5.58
N PRO A 242 17.13 -4.88 6.89
CA PRO A 242 17.05 -3.54 7.45
C PRO A 242 18.34 -2.75 7.20
N ASP A 243 18.22 -1.45 6.94
CA ASP A 243 19.40 -0.60 6.84
C ASP A 243 19.97 -0.31 8.24
N THR A 244 21.13 -0.89 8.52
CA THR A 244 21.87 -0.70 9.78
C THR A 244 22.91 0.42 9.70
N THR A 245 23.08 1.06 8.54
CA THR A 245 24.15 2.04 8.29
C THR A 245 23.69 3.48 8.46
N ASN A 246 22.38 3.73 8.47
CA ASN A 246 21.81 5.07 8.57
C ASN A 246 20.91 5.21 9.79
N ARG A 247 20.91 6.43 10.35
CA ARG A 247 19.88 6.86 11.29
C ARG A 247 18.69 7.45 10.53
N TYR A 248 17.50 7.02 10.91
CA TYR A 248 16.23 7.48 10.36
C TYR A 248 15.48 8.25 11.42
N TYR A 249 14.89 9.38 11.02
CA TYR A 249 14.11 10.25 11.89
C TYR A 249 12.64 10.22 11.51
N THR A 250 11.80 10.28 12.53
CA THR A 250 10.35 10.18 12.37
C THR A 250 9.62 11.41 12.93
N GLY A 251 8.39 11.62 12.47
CA GLY A 251 7.50 12.66 13.01
C GLY A 251 6.73 12.22 14.25
N ASP A 252 6.53 10.92 14.46
CA ASP A 252 5.65 10.36 15.49
C ASP A 252 6.18 9.03 16.07
N GLY A 253 7.44 8.68 15.81
CA GLY A 253 8.03 7.39 16.13
C GLY A 253 8.08 6.40 14.98
N LYS A 254 7.21 6.52 13.95
CA LYS A 254 7.10 5.52 12.88
C LYS A 254 7.05 6.08 11.46
N HIS A 255 6.44 7.25 11.24
CA HIS A 255 6.41 7.89 9.92
C HIS A 255 7.68 8.70 9.69
N LEU A 256 8.45 8.31 8.68
CA LEU A 256 9.70 8.97 8.31
C LEU A 256 9.48 10.45 7.94
N LEU A 257 10.43 11.30 8.35
CA LEU A 257 10.56 12.66 7.81
C LEU A 257 11.06 12.61 6.37
N GLU A 258 10.85 13.68 5.59
CA GLU A 258 11.14 13.70 4.14
C GLU A 258 12.58 13.28 3.81
N GLU A 259 13.57 13.82 4.52
CA GLU A 259 14.98 13.45 4.31
C GLU A 259 15.27 11.96 4.58
N SER A 260 14.66 11.43 5.65
CA SER A 260 14.79 10.02 6.02
C SER A 260 14.06 9.11 5.02
N PHE A 261 12.93 9.56 4.50
CA PHE A 261 12.17 8.86 3.47
C PHE A 261 12.94 8.80 2.13
N VAL A 262 13.55 9.91 1.70
CA VAL A 262 14.42 9.95 0.51
C VAL A 262 15.61 9.00 0.67
N ARG A 263 16.25 9.02 1.84
CA ARG A 263 17.38 8.14 2.16
C ARG A 263 16.98 6.67 2.10
N PHE A 264 15.87 6.31 2.75
CA PHE A 264 15.36 4.93 2.75
C PHE A 264 15.01 4.48 1.33
N THR A 265 14.39 5.36 0.52
CA THR A 265 14.06 5.06 -0.87
C THR A 265 15.30 4.73 -1.70
N LYS A 266 16.40 5.47 -1.49
CA LYS A 266 17.69 5.18 -2.13
C LYS A 266 18.25 3.82 -1.68
N TYR A 267 18.24 3.54 -0.37
CA TYR A 267 18.69 2.26 0.17
C TYR A 267 17.89 1.09 -0.42
N PHE A 268 16.57 1.17 -0.34
CA PHE A 268 15.66 0.13 -0.81
C PHE A 268 15.83 -0.15 -2.30
N LYS A 269 15.98 0.90 -3.14
CA LYS A 269 16.27 0.76 -4.58
C LYS A 269 17.57 -0.01 -4.83
N THR A 270 18.62 0.29 -4.07
CA THR A 270 19.90 -0.43 -4.16
C THR A 270 19.72 -1.91 -3.81
N GLN A 271 19.03 -2.22 -2.70
CA GLN A 271 18.78 -3.60 -2.29
C GLN A 271 17.92 -4.38 -3.30
N CYS A 272 16.88 -3.75 -3.85
CA CYS A 272 16.08 -4.35 -4.93
C CYS A 272 16.94 -4.74 -6.14
N ASN A 273 17.88 -3.88 -6.53
CA ASN A 273 18.79 -4.16 -7.65
C ASN A 273 19.77 -5.30 -7.34
N LEU A 274 20.25 -5.39 -6.10
CA LEU A 274 21.13 -6.48 -5.66
C LEU A 274 20.40 -7.83 -5.68
N LEU A 275 19.19 -7.89 -5.12
CA LEU A 275 18.37 -9.11 -5.14
C LEU A 275 18.08 -9.60 -6.56
N LYS A 276 17.74 -8.68 -7.48
CA LYS A 276 17.50 -9.03 -8.90
C LYS A 276 18.73 -9.60 -9.60
N LYS A 277 19.94 -9.17 -9.22
CA LYS A 277 21.19 -9.72 -9.78
C LYS A 277 21.47 -11.13 -9.24
N GLN A 278 21.10 -11.40 -7.99
CA GLN A 278 21.29 -12.70 -7.37
C GLN A 278 20.33 -13.77 -7.94
N GLY A 279 19.08 -13.41 -8.25
CA GLY A 279 18.09 -14.33 -8.82
C GLY A 279 18.20 -14.59 -10.33
N LYS A 280 19.22 -14.05 -11.02
CA LYS A 280 19.50 -14.28 -12.45
C LYS A 280 20.68 -15.22 -12.70
N LYS A 281 21.25 -15.80 -11.65
CA LYS A 281 22.26 -16.86 -11.72
C LYS A 281 21.58 -18.20 -11.48
#